data_AF-A0A8J8F0S6-F1
#
_entry.id   AF-A0A8J8F0S6-F1
#
_cell.length_a   1.000
_cell.length_b   1.000
_cell.length_c   1.000
_cell.angle_alpha   90.00
_cell.angle_beta   90.00
_cell.angle_gamma   90.00
#
_symmetry.space_group_name_H-M   'P 1'
#
loop_
_entity.id
_entity.type
_entity.pdbx_description
1 polymer ?
#
loop_
_entity_poly.entity_id
_entity_poly.type
_entity_poly.pdbx_seq_one_letter_code
_entity_poly.pdbx_strand_id
1 'polypeptide(L)'
;MVADVEFDSLSLTEQLVLAAVADAHRNDETPAQTHEIRRTCRTRAADLEGDLVGTVTEADVMRSLYRLEDEGVVEEVRPDERSPTGKGRPAYELAGSAAAVYEGIADRLIE
;
A
#
# COMPACT_ATOMS: atom_id res chain seq x y z
N MET A 1 11.98 -13.51 4.02
CA MET A 1 11.75 -13.03 5.40
C MET A 1 11.15 -11.66 5.22
N VAL A 2 9.96 -11.42 5.77
CA VAL A 2 9.47 -10.03 5.86
C VAL A 2 10.51 -9.29 6.69
N ALA A 3 10.98 -8.13 6.24
CA ALA A 3 11.89 -7.33 7.05
C ALA A 3 11.30 -7.16 8.47
N ASP A 4 12.15 -7.07 9.50
CA ASP A 4 11.77 -6.74 10.88
C ASP A 4 11.18 -5.31 10.93
N VAL A 5 10.05 -5.09 10.28
CA VAL A 5 9.36 -3.82 10.24
C VAL A 5 8.46 -3.75 11.45
N GLU A 6 8.78 -2.79 12.32
CA GLU A 6 7.89 -2.40 13.40
C GLU A 6 6.68 -1.67 12.80
N PHE A 7 5.62 -2.40 12.46
CA PHE A 7 4.41 -1.85 11.84
C PHE A 7 3.78 -0.73 12.68
N ASP A 8 3.91 -0.78 14.00
CA ASP A 8 3.48 0.26 14.93
C ASP A 8 4.23 1.60 14.77
N SER A 9 5.42 1.58 14.15
CA SER A 9 6.20 2.79 13.85
C SER A 9 5.71 3.51 12.58
N LEU A 10 4.92 2.83 11.74
CA LEU A 10 4.32 3.40 10.54
C LEU A 10 3.18 4.34 10.93
N SER A 11 3.08 5.47 10.24
CA SER A 11 1.92 6.36 10.33
C SER A 11 0.65 5.66 9.86
N LEU A 12 -0.51 6.16 10.30
CA LEU A 12 -1.80 5.62 9.88
C LEU A 12 -1.97 5.61 8.35
N THR A 13 -1.45 6.62 7.65
CA THR A 13 -1.48 6.66 6.19
C THR A 13 -0.60 5.58 5.56
N GLU A 14 0.59 5.33 6.11
CA GLU A 14 1.48 4.26 5.64
C GLU A 14 0.86 2.89 5.89
N GLN A 15 0.27 2.66 7.07
CA GLN A 15 -0.44 1.42 7.37
C GLN A 15 -1.66 1.23 6.46
N LEU A 16 -2.42 2.29 6.16
CA LEU A 16 -3.55 2.25 5.23
C LEU A 16 -3.10 1.90 3.80
N VAL A 17 -1.97 2.46 3.35
CA VAL A 17 -1.39 2.16 2.03
C VAL A 17 -0.91 0.71 1.99
N LEU A 18 -0.22 0.26 3.04
CA LEU A 18 0.24 -1.12 3.17
C LEU A 18 -0.94 -2.11 3.18
N ALA A 19 -2.03 -1.79 3.89
CA ALA A 19 -3.26 -2.58 3.90
C ALA A 19 -3.91 -2.65 2.50
N ALA A 20 -3.86 -1.57 1.71
CA ALA A 20 -4.34 -1.57 0.33
C ALA A 20 -3.48 -2.45 -0.60
N VAL A 21 -2.15 -2.47 -0.42
CA VAL A 21 -1.26 -3.38 -1.16
C VAL A 21 -1.48 -4.83 -0.73
N ALA A 22 -1.64 -5.08 0.57
CA ALA A 22 -1.89 -6.43 1.11
C ALA A 22 -3.22 -7.02 0.64
N ASP A 23 -4.25 -6.19 0.53
CA ASP A 23 -5.54 -6.57 -0.03
C ASP A 23 -5.44 -6.93 -1.51
N ALA A 24 -4.78 -6.08 -2.31
CA ALA A 24 -4.51 -6.40 -3.71
C ALA A 24 -3.73 -7.72 -3.83
N HIS A 25 -2.72 -7.92 -3.00
CA HIS A 25 -1.93 -9.16 -2.99
C HIS A 25 -2.79 -10.40 -2.64
N ARG A 26 -3.66 -10.27 -1.64
CA ARG A 26 -4.59 -11.34 -1.22
C ARG A 26 -5.60 -11.70 -2.30
N ASN A 27 -5.96 -10.74 -3.16
CA ASN A 27 -6.91 -10.93 -4.24
C ASN A 27 -6.24 -11.27 -5.59
N ASP A 28 -4.94 -11.56 -5.60
CA ASP A 28 -4.14 -11.81 -6.83
C ASP A 28 -4.17 -10.62 -7.82
N GLU A 29 -4.28 -9.39 -7.30
CA GLU A 29 -4.33 -8.13 -8.05
C GLU A 29 -2.99 -7.37 -8.03
N THR A 30 -1.91 -7.96 -7.49
CA THR A 30 -0.55 -7.40 -7.54
C THR A 30 0.23 -7.86 -8.79
N PRO A 31 1.12 -7.02 -9.35
CA PRO A 31 1.51 -5.70 -8.86
C PRO A 31 0.47 -4.61 -9.19
N ALA A 32 0.09 -3.83 -8.18
CA ALA A 32 -0.97 -2.82 -8.27
C ALA A 32 -0.39 -1.43 -8.50
N GLN A 33 -1.02 -0.62 -9.35
CA GLN A 33 -0.56 0.74 -9.63
C GLN A 33 -1.02 1.73 -8.56
N THR A 34 -0.29 2.84 -8.41
CA THR A 34 -0.59 3.90 -7.42
C THR A 34 -2.05 4.37 -7.43
N HIS A 35 -2.69 4.43 -8.60
CA HIS A 35 -4.07 4.90 -8.72
C HIS A 35 -5.11 3.87 -8.21
N GLU A 36 -4.80 2.57 -8.32
CA GLU A 36 -5.59 1.46 -7.79
C GLU A 36 -5.46 1.43 -6.26
N ILE A 37 -4.23 1.46 -5.76
CA ILE A 37 -3.92 1.56 -4.32
C ILE A 37 -4.65 2.76 -3.70
N ARG A 38 -4.56 3.95 -4.32
CA ARG A 38 -5.25 5.15 -3.85
C ARG A 38 -6.77 5.00 -3.83
N ARG A 39 -7.36 4.31 -4.82
CA ARG A 39 -8.81 4.05 -4.83
C ARG A 39 -9.19 3.22 -3.61
N THR A 40 -8.45 2.15 -3.36
CA THR A 40 -8.65 1.26 -2.21
C THR A 40 -8.47 1.99 -0.88
N CYS A 41 -7.43 2.82 -0.74
CA CYS A 41 -7.23 3.65 0.44
C CYS A 41 -8.41 4.60 0.70
N ARG A 42 -9.01 5.19 -0.34
CA ARG A 42 -10.17 6.09 -0.19
C ARG A 42 -11.43 5.34 0.23
N THR A 43 -11.62 4.11 -0.25
CA THR A 43 -12.73 3.26 0.19
C THR A 43 -12.58 2.95 1.68
N ARG A 44 -11.43 2.41 2.10
CA ARG A 44 -11.17 2.11 3.51
C ARG A 44 -11.20 3.33 4.42
N ALA A 45 -10.65 4.46 3.98
CA ALA A 45 -10.67 5.70 4.75
C ALA A 45 -12.08 6.26 4.96
N ALA A 46 -13.04 5.92 4.10
CA ALA A 46 -14.44 6.31 4.31
C ALA A 46 -15.06 5.59 5.51
N ASP A 47 -14.58 4.38 5.82
CA ASP A 47 -15.07 3.56 6.93
C ASP A 47 -14.41 3.93 8.28
N LEU A 48 -13.25 4.62 8.24
CA LEU A 48 -12.48 5.06 9.42
C LEU A 48 -12.98 6.37 10.06
N GLU A 49 -14.30 6.59 10.15
CA GLU A 49 -14.96 7.85 10.56
C GLU A 49 -14.13 8.78 11.49
N GLY A 50 -13.40 9.74 10.90
CA GLY A 50 -12.73 10.82 11.64
C GLY A 50 -11.25 10.62 12.01
N ASP A 51 -10.66 9.46 11.73
CA ASP A 51 -9.26 9.18 12.09
C ASP A 51 -8.22 9.78 11.12
N LEU A 52 -8.65 10.09 9.89
CA LEU A 52 -7.82 10.74 8.89
C LEU A 52 -8.26 12.18 8.66
N VAL A 53 -7.31 13.11 8.79
CA VAL A 53 -7.54 14.52 8.48
C VAL A 53 -7.50 14.71 6.97
N GLY A 54 -8.67 14.70 6.34
CA GLY A 54 -8.84 14.98 4.90
C GLY A 54 -8.75 13.75 4.00
N THR A 55 -8.75 13.97 2.68
CA THR A 55 -8.71 12.87 1.70
C THR A 55 -7.28 12.44 1.40
N VAL A 56 -7.04 11.13 1.38
CA VAL A 56 -5.77 10.54 0.93
C VAL A 56 -5.45 10.99 -0.52
N THR A 57 -4.37 11.75 -0.67
CA THR A 57 -3.93 12.25 -1.98
C THR A 57 -3.00 11.25 -2.67
N GLU A 58 -2.78 11.45 -3.97
CA GLU A 58 -1.79 10.64 -4.71
C GLU A 58 -0.37 10.86 -4.20
N ALA A 59 -0.05 12.08 -3.74
CA ALA A 59 1.24 12.40 -3.16
C ALA A 59 1.47 11.66 -1.83
N ASP A 60 0.42 11.53 -1.01
CA ASP A 60 0.50 10.77 0.24
C ASP A 60 0.77 9.30 -0.04
N VAL A 61 0.03 8.70 -0.97
CA VAL A 61 0.23 7.31 -1.38
C VAL A 61 1.64 7.08 -1.93
N MET A 62 2.13 7.95 -2.83
CA MET A 62 3.49 7.81 -3.37
C MET A 62 4.56 7.91 -2.28
N ARG A 63 4.44 8.87 -1.35
CA ARG A 63 5.39 8.99 -0.24
C ARG A 63 5.39 7.75 0.65
N SER A 64 4.21 7.25 0.98
CA SER A 64 4.07 6.02 1.75
C SER A 64 4.67 4.82 1.00
N LEU A 65 4.44 4.68 -0.30
CA LEU A 65 5.01 3.58 -1.09
C LEU A 65 6.55 3.62 -1.13
N TYR A 66 7.15 4.80 -1.31
CA TYR A 66 8.62 4.93 -1.23
C TYR A 66 9.16 4.58 0.16
N ARG A 67 8.47 5.00 1.22
CA ARG A 67 8.85 4.65 2.59
C ARG A 67 8.75 3.13 2.80
N LEU A 68 7.64 2.52 2.41
CA LEU A 68 7.41 1.08 2.55
C LEU A 68 8.39 0.24 1.72
N GLU A 69 8.83 0.76 0.57
CA GLU A 69 9.87 0.13 -0.26
C GLU A 69 11.24 0.21 0.41
N ASP A 70 11.60 1.37 0.98
CA ASP A 70 12.83 1.56 1.77
C ASP A 70 12.88 0.64 3.00
N GLU A 71 11.73 0.40 3.65
CA GLU A 71 11.57 -0.56 4.75
C GLU A 71 11.51 -2.02 4.27
N GLY A 72 11.47 -2.28 2.96
CA GLY A 72 11.49 -3.63 2.38
C GLY A 72 10.21 -4.44 2.57
N VAL A 73 9.06 -3.80 2.78
CA VAL A 73 7.75 -4.48 2.91
C VAL A 73 6.95 -4.47 1.62
N VAL A 74 7.26 -3.56 0.70
CA VAL A 74 6.72 -3.56 -0.66
C VAL A 74 7.87 -3.49 -1.67
N GLU A 75 7.64 -3.99 -2.87
CA GLU A 75 8.59 -3.93 -3.98
C GLU A 75 8.00 -3.13 -5.13
N GLU A 76 8.77 -2.18 -5.69
CA GLU A 76 8.40 -1.51 -6.96
C GLU A 76 8.67 -2.48 -8.12
N VAL A 77 7.60 -2.90 -8.78
CA VAL A 77 7.67 -3.66 -10.03
C VAL A 77 7.51 -2.70 -11.20
N ARG A 78 8.45 -2.79 -12.14
CA ARG A 78 8.35 -2.11 -13.43
C ARG A 78 7.76 -3.08 -14.44
N PRO A 79 6.48 -2.92 -14.85
CA PRO A 79 5.92 -3.79 -15.87
C PRO A 79 6.71 -3.60 -17.18
N ASP A 80 7.34 -4.68 -17.65
CA ASP A 80 8.29 -4.65 -18.78
C ASP A 80 7.62 -4.40 -20.15
N GLU A 81 6.28 -4.41 -20.25
CA GLU A 81 5.63 -4.42 -21.57
C GLU A 81 4.46 -3.44 -21.71
N ARG A 82 4.62 -2.49 -22.65
CA ARG A 82 3.59 -1.69 -23.34
C ARG A 82 3.00 -0.49 -22.61
N SER A 83 3.83 0.54 -22.36
CA SER A 83 3.32 1.92 -22.43
C SER A 83 3.73 2.55 -23.76
N PRO A 84 2.79 2.95 -24.64
CA PRO A 84 3.09 3.65 -25.90
C PRO A 84 3.86 4.98 -25.70
N THR A 85 3.89 5.49 -24.47
CA THR A 85 4.51 6.77 -24.10
C THR A 85 5.80 6.61 -23.28
N GLY A 86 6.35 5.39 -23.17
CA GLY A 86 7.71 5.16 -22.68
C GLY A 86 7.93 5.33 -21.18
N LYS A 87 6.87 5.44 -20.37
CA LYS A 87 6.96 5.32 -18.91
C LYS A 87 5.75 4.54 -18.41
N GLY A 88 5.94 3.25 -18.11
CA GLY A 88 4.99 2.53 -17.27
C GLY A 88 4.88 3.26 -15.93
N ARG A 89 3.65 3.41 -15.42
CA ARG A 89 3.47 3.83 -14.02
C ARG A 89 4.09 2.75 -13.13
N PRO A 90 4.79 3.10 -12.04
CA PRO A 90 5.26 2.09 -11.11
C PRO A 90 4.07 1.29 -10.57
N ALA A 91 4.27 -0.02 -10.43
CA ALA A 91 3.34 -0.92 -9.79
C ALA A 91 4.03 -1.50 -8.55
N TYR A 92 3.25 -1.93 -7.56
CA TYR A 92 3.78 -2.35 -6.27
C TYR A 92 3.17 -3.67 -5.85
N GLU A 93 3.98 -4.51 -5.23
CA GLU A 93 3.56 -5.78 -4.62
C GLU A 93 4.14 -5.94 -3.22
N LEU A 94 3.59 -6.85 -2.42
CA LEU A 94 4.15 -7.16 -1.11
C LEU A 94 5.44 -7.98 -1.25
N ALA A 95 6.46 -7.61 -0.47
CA ALA A 95 7.69 -8.40 -0.31
C ALA A 95 7.50 -9.65 0.60
N GLY A 96 6.30 -9.81 1.18
CA GLY A 96 5.99 -10.81 2.20
C GLY A 96 4.53 -11.22 2.21
N SER A 97 4.11 -11.95 3.25
CA SER A 97 2.73 -12.44 3.35
C SER A 97 1.75 -11.34 3.76
N ALA A 98 0.60 -11.26 3.09
CA ALA A 98 -0.51 -10.41 3.52
C ALA A 98 -0.98 -10.71 4.95
N ALA A 99 -0.92 -11.97 5.39
CA ALA A 99 -1.29 -12.37 6.76
C ALA A 99 -0.43 -11.64 7.82
N ALA A 100 0.89 -11.63 7.67
CA ALA A 100 1.79 -10.91 8.58
C ALA A 100 1.54 -9.40 8.59
N VAL A 101 1.16 -8.82 7.44
CA VAL A 101 0.76 -7.40 7.38
C VAL A 101 -0.50 -7.17 8.22
N TYR A 102 -1.55 -7.97 8.02
CA TYR A 102 -2.79 -7.83 8.79
C TYR A 102 -2.59 -8.08 10.28
N GLU A 103 -1.67 -8.96 10.68
CA GLU A 103 -1.35 -9.17 12.09
C GLU A 103 -0.58 -7.98 12.71
N GLY A 104 0.09 -7.15 11.90
CA GLY A 104 0.95 -6.07 12.37
C GLY A 104 0.37 -4.66 12.29
N ILE A 105 -0.54 -4.38 11.35
CA ILE A 105 -1.17 -3.06 11.23
C ILE A 105 -2.23 -2.84 12.31
N ALA A 106 -2.62 -1.57 12.53
CA ALA A 106 -3.66 -1.22 13.49
C ALA A 106 -4.98 -1.94 13.18
N ASP A 107 -5.57 -2.57 14.22
CA ASP A 107 -6.80 -3.39 14.12
C ASP A 107 -7.93 -2.69 13.35
N ARG A 108 -8.08 -1.37 13.55
CA ARG A 108 -9.10 -0.54 12.89
C ARG A 108 -9.05 -0.55 11.37
N LEU A 109 -7.92 -0.95 10.77
CA LEU A 109 -7.74 -1.05 9.32
C LEU A 109 -8.13 -2.42 8.74
N ILE A 110 -8.45 -3.38 9.62
CA ILE A 110 -8.76 -4.77 9.28
C ILE A 110 -10.27 -5.03 9.29
N GLU A 111 -11.03 -4.19 10.00
CA GLU A 111 -12.49 -4.30 10.19
C GLU A 111 -13.31 -4.02 8.92
#